data_AF-A0A423X756-F1
#
_entry.id   AF-A0A423X756-F1
#
_cell.length_a   1.000
_cell.length_b   1.000
_cell.length_c   1.000
_cell.angle_alpha   90.00
_cell.angle_beta   90.00
_cell.angle_gamma   90.00
#
_symmetry.space_group_name_H-M   'P 1'
#
loop_
_entity.id
_entity.type
_entity.pdbx_description
1 polymer ?
#
loop_
_entity_poly.entity_id
_entity_poly.type
_entity_poly.pdbx_seq_one_letter_code
_entity_poly.pdbx_strand_id
1 'polypeptide(L)'
;MDTDPKCNLGPINVDVSVQPQAPNSRDASLLEKQTRTRRLFSSTQLFFFSLCYMGTWGAVGGNMYYAMVNGGPAGWFFSYIVVFFGVMCQVASLGELASIRPIAGAQYHWTFDFAPVSNRRFLTWIQGWVTWIGYIATLAGCLNQTTAMVEGLVQLRNTEYQMIGWHTTLITVGTLLFLTLVNMYAFPLVPWFELLSGFLNLGLFVVYIAVLFAMSPRNTGAIFLEEDVSSGWDSYFPAVNIGALSNIFLFVGFESVIHMAEETREPKKAVPRALFWSIFASGVMALITLITLIVSPRCETVRKDRW
;
A
#
# COMPACT_ATOMS: atom_id res chain seq x y z
N MET A 1 47.26 6.47 -30.75
CA MET A 1 47.14 6.49 -32.22
C MET A 1 46.82 5.07 -32.65
N ASP A 2 45.60 4.63 -32.35
CA ASP A 2 44.40 4.73 -33.20
C ASP A 2 44.41 3.69 -34.31
N THR A 3 43.47 2.75 -34.23
CA THR A 3 42.52 2.45 -35.31
C THR A 3 41.50 1.40 -34.82
N ASP A 4 40.29 1.88 -34.49
CA ASP A 4 39.08 1.08 -34.34
C ASP A 4 38.73 0.33 -35.63
N PRO A 5 38.37 -0.97 -35.59
CA PRO A 5 37.63 -1.58 -36.67
C PRO A 5 36.13 -1.34 -36.44
N LYS A 6 35.58 -0.40 -37.21
CA LYS A 6 34.13 -0.13 -37.31
C LYS A 6 33.36 -1.42 -37.60
N CYS A 7 32.45 -1.79 -36.69
CA CYS A 7 31.44 -2.82 -36.92
C CYS A 7 30.43 -2.27 -37.94
N ASN A 8 30.56 -2.67 -39.22
CA ASN A 8 29.60 -2.38 -40.27
C ASN A 8 28.34 -3.21 -40.06
N LEU A 9 27.37 -2.66 -39.34
CA LEU A 9 26.00 -3.17 -39.32
C LEU A 9 25.30 -2.66 -40.59
N GLY A 10 25.22 -3.50 -41.61
CA GLY A 10 24.41 -3.24 -42.81
C GLY A 10 22.93 -3.02 -42.44
N PRO A 11 22.10 -2.53 -43.37
CA PRO A 11 20.69 -2.25 -43.10
C PRO A 11 19.98 -3.56 -42.70
N ILE A 12 19.41 -3.55 -41.49
CA ILE A 12 18.58 -4.65 -40.97
C ILE A 12 17.29 -4.64 -41.77
N ASN A 13 17.24 -5.45 -42.84
CA ASN A 13 16.04 -5.67 -43.61
C ASN A 13 15.18 -6.68 -42.83
N VAL A 14 14.15 -6.19 -42.14
CA VAL A 14 13.17 -7.03 -41.45
C VAL A 14 12.22 -7.56 -42.52
N ASP A 15 12.54 -8.73 -43.06
CA ASP A 15 11.66 -9.43 -43.99
C ASP A 15 10.44 -9.96 -43.24
N VAL A 16 9.29 -9.28 -43.39
CA VAL A 16 8.01 -9.58 -42.73
C VAL A 16 7.38 -10.89 -43.24
N SER A 17 8.00 -11.55 -44.24
CA SER A 17 7.53 -12.81 -44.81
C SER A 17 7.99 -14.07 -44.05
N VAL A 18 8.87 -13.94 -43.06
CA VAL A 18 9.33 -15.09 -42.25
C VAL A 18 8.34 -15.33 -41.11
N GLN A 19 7.50 -16.37 -41.26
CA GLN A 19 6.74 -16.92 -40.13
C GLN A 19 7.69 -17.22 -38.97
N PRO A 20 7.36 -16.86 -37.71
CA PRO A 20 8.25 -17.07 -36.59
C PRO A 20 8.55 -18.55 -36.44
N GLN A 21 9.75 -18.96 -36.85
CA GLN A 21 10.29 -20.27 -36.52
C GLN A 21 10.37 -20.35 -34.99
N ALA A 22 9.89 -21.46 -34.43
CA ALA A 22 9.97 -21.71 -33.00
C ALA A 22 11.41 -21.46 -32.53
N PRO A 23 11.62 -20.63 -31.48
CA PRO A 23 12.95 -20.25 -31.07
C PRO A 23 13.74 -21.52 -30.71
N ASN A 24 14.95 -21.64 -31.25
CA ASN A 24 15.89 -22.69 -30.86
C ASN A 24 15.95 -22.76 -29.33
N SER A 25 15.79 -23.96 -28.78
CA SER A 25 15.72 -24.20 -27.32
C SER A 25 16.93 -23.65 -26.55
N ARG A 26 18.05 -23.39 -27.23
CA ARG A 26 19.24 -22.75 -26.65
C ARG A 26 19.12 -21.23 -26.51
N ASP A 27 18.55 -20.53 -27.50
CA ASP A 27 18.39 -19.06 -27.44
C ASP A 27 17.23 -18.67 -26.51
N ALA A 28 16.16 -19.47 -26.51
CA ALA A 28 15.12 -19.41 -25.50
C ALA A 28 15.72 -19.58 -24.09
N SER A 29 16.65 -20.53 -23.89
CA SER A 29 17.28 -20.77 -22.58
C SER A 29 18.24 -19.68 -22.10
N LEU A 30 18.84 -18.91 -23.02
CA LEU A 30 19.77 -17.82 -22.68
C LEU A 30 19.01 -16.54 -22.33
N LEU A 31 17.98 -16.18 -23.11
CA LEU A 31 17.04 -15.12 -22.76
C LEU A 31 16.29 -15.48 -21.48
N GLU A 32 15.83 -16.72 -21.32
CA GLU A 32 15.18 -17.19 -20.09
C GLU A 32 16.14 -17.17 -18.90
N LYS A 33 17.44 -17.47 -19.07
CA LYS A 33 18.45 -17.31 -18.01
C LYS A 33 18.80 -15.86 -17.69
N GLN A 34 18.84 -14.97 -18.69
CA GLN A 34 19.11 -13.54 -18.49
C GLN A 34 17.92 -12.79 -17.87
N THR A 35 16.70 -13.20 -18.20
CA THR A 35 15.47 -12.52 -17.76
C THR A 35 14.90 -13.13 -16.47
N ARG A 36 15.38 -14.30 -16.03
CA ARG A 36 14.91 -14.94 -14.79
C ARG A 36 15.46 -14.21 -13.57
N THR A 37 14.57 -13.57 -12.84
CA THR A 37 14.85 -13.04 -11.51
C THR A 37 15.28 -14.17 -10.57
N ARG A 38 16.25 -13.89 -9.67
CA ARG A 38 16.73 -14.90 -8.71
C ARG A 38 15.59 -15.21 -7.73
N ARG A 39 15.33 -16.50 -7.48
CA ARG A 39 14.35 -16.96 -6.48
C ARG A 39 14.88 -16.80 -5.05
N LEU A 40 14.90 -15.55 -4.59
CA LEU A 40 15.48 -15.10 -3.34
C LEU A 40 14.53 -15.32 -2.16
N PHE A 41 13.23 -15.09 -2.35
CA PHE A 41 12.26 -15.03 -1.26
C PHE A 41 11.65 -16.39 -0.91
N SER A 42 11.61 -16.67 0.39
CA SER A 42 10.78 -17.70 1.02
C SER A 42 9.40 -17.16 1.36
N SER A 43 8.41 -18.05 1.54
CA SER A 43 7.04 -17.69 1.94
C SER A 43 6.99 -16.84 3.23
N THR A 44 7.86 -17.14 4.20
CA THR A 44 7.97 -16.37 5.44
C THR A 44 8.53 -14.97 5.19
N GLN A 45 9.50 -14.83 4.29
CA GLN A 45 10.08 -13.53 3.95
C GLN A 45 9.05 -12.66 3.23
N LEU A 46 8.25 -13.24 2.32
CA LEU A 46 7.13 -12.54 1.70
C LEU A 46 6.07 -12.08 2.70
N PHE A 47 5.74 -12.92 3.69
CA PHE A 47 4.79 -12.57 4.74
C PHE A 47 5.26 -11.33 5.52
N PHE A 48 6.50 -11.35 6.03
CA PHE A 48 7.04 -10.21 6.77
C PHE A 48 7.23 -8.98 5.89
N PHE A 49 7.64 -9.16 4.64
CA PHE A 49 7.72 -8.07 3.66
C PHE A 49 6.36 -7.39 3.48
N SER A 50 5.30 -8.16 3.26
CA SER A 50 3.94 -7.66 3.09
C SER A 50 3.42 -6.94 4.34
N LEU A 51 3.65 -7.53 5.52
CA LEU A 51 3.25 -6.95 6.80
C LEU A 51 3.91 -5.58 7.03
N CYS A 52 5.20 -5.47 6.71
CA CYS A 52 5.96 -4.23 6.84
C CYS A 52 5.54 -3.19 5.80
N TYR A 53 5.33 -3.62 4.55
CA TYR A 53 4.90 -2.78 3.44
C TYR A 53 3.53 -2.15 3.71
N MET A 54 2.59 -2.90 4.29
CA MET A 54 1.24 -2.41 4.54
C MET A 54 1.19 -1.29 5.59
N GLY A 55 2.05 -1.30 6.60
CA GLY A 55 2.11 -0.22 7.61
C GLY A 55 0.77 0.12 8.27
N THR A 56 -0.15 -0.83 8.29
CA THR A 56 -1.61 -0.61 8.37
C THR A 56 -2.02 0.08 9.66
N TRP A 57 -1.43 -0.32 10.79
CA TRP A 57 -1.74 0.23 12.10
C TRP A 57 -1.38 1.72 12.23
N GLY A 58 -0.28 2.16 11.60
CA GLY A 58 0.11 3.57 11.60
C GLY A 58 -0.84 4.42 10.76
N ALA A 59 -1.32 3.87 9.65
CA ALA A 59 -2.27 4.52 8.77
C ALA A 59 -3.65 4.72 9.43
N VAL A 60 -4.05 3.84 10.37
CA VAL A 60 -5.29 4.01 11.17
C VAL A 60 -5.24 5.33 11.93
N GLY A 61 -4.14 5.61 12.64
CA GLY A 61 -3.97 6.86 13.37
C GLY A 61 -3.92 8.08 12.46
N GLY A 62 -3.20 7.97 11.32
CA GLY A 62 -3.06 9.05 10.35
C GLY A 62 -4.38 9.48 9.69
N ASN A 63 -5.33 8.55 9.52
CA ASN A 63 -6.60 8.80 8.83
C ASN A 63 -7.81 8.88 9.78
N MET A 64 -7.59 8.78 11.09
CA MET A 64 -8.65 8.83 12.11
C MET A 64 -9.58 10.03 11.94
N TYR A 65 -9.02 11.21 11.65
CA TYR A 65 -9.78 12.45 11.49
C TYR A 65 -10.93 12.31 10.47
N TYR A 66 -10.63 11.74 9.30
CA TYR A 66 -11.63 11.59 8.24
C TYR A 66 -12.76 10.65 8.64
N ALA A 67 -12.45 9.56 9.34
CA ALA A 67 -13.48 8.63 9.81
C ALA A 67 -14.35 9.25 10.91
N MET A 68 -13.73 9.92 11.89
CA MET A 68 -14.45 10.52 13.01
C MET A 68 -15.41 11.63 12.58
N VAL A 69 -15.01 12.49 11.64
CA VAL A 69 -15.87 13.61 11.17
C VAL A 69 -17.06 13.13 10.33
N ASN A 70 -16.93 11.98 9.67
CA ASN A 70 -17.95 11.47 8.76
C ASN A 70 -18.92 10.46 9.39
N GLY A 71 -18.56 9.78 10.48
CA GLY A 71 -19.45 8.78 11.08
C GLY A 71 -19.27 8.53 12.58
N GLY A 72 -18.39 9.30 13.23
CA GLY A 72 -18.01 9.08 14.61
C GLY A 72 -17.33 7.74 14.86
N PRO A 73 -17.12 7.39 16.14
CA PRO A 73 -16.52 6.12 16.52
C PRO A 73 -17.33 4.89 16.06
N ALA A 74 -18.67 4.96 16.09
CA ALA A 74 -19.52 3.87 15.62
C ALA A 74 -19.33 3.62 14.12
N GLY A 75 -19.44 4.67 13.31
CA GLY A 75 -19.28 4.59 11.87
C GLY A 75 -17.89 4.10 11.48
N TRP A 76 -16.86 4.55 12.19
CA TRP A 76 -15.50 4.12 11.96
C TRP A 76 -15.30 2.62 12.26
N PHE A 77 -15.76 2.14 13.41
CA PHE A 77 -15.64 0.74 13.81
C PHE A 77 -16.42 -0.21 12.89
N PHE A 78 -17.71 0.06 12.66
CA PHE A 78 -18.54 -0.85 11.86
C PHE A 78 -18.15 -0.84 10.38
N SER A 79 -17.80 0.32 9.81
CA SER A 79 -17.29 0.36 8.44
C SER A 79 -15.96 -0.37 8.29
N TYR A 80 -15.09 -0.32 9.31
CA TYR A 80 -13.84 -1.08 9.31
C TYR A 80 -14.09 -2.59 9.21
N ILE A 81 -15.05 -3.13 9.98
CA ILE A 81 -15.39 -4.55 9.94
C ILE A 81 -15.86 -4.96 8.53
N VAL A 82 -16.76 -4.18 7.93
CA VAL A 82 -17.27 -4.44 6.57
C VAL A 82 -16.14 -4.41 5.55
N VAL A 83 -15.28 -3.39 5.61
CA VAL A 83 -14.12 -3.25 4.71
C VAL A 83 -13.15 -4.41 4.89
N PHE A 84 -12.82 -4.80 6.13
CA PHE A 84 -11.88 -5.88 6.40
C PHE A 84 -12.37 -7.21 5.81
N PHE A 85 -13.64 -7.57 6.00
CA PHE A 85 -14.20 -8.76 5.37
C PHE A 85 -14.20 -8.68 3.84
N GLY A 86 -14.55 -7.52 3.28
CA GLY A 86 -14.49 -7.28 1.83
C GLY A 86 -13.08 -7.49 1.25
N VAL A 87 -12.06 -6.94 1.92
CA VAL A 87 -10.66 -7.10 1.54
C VAL A 87 -10.23 -8.57 1.67
N MET A 88 -10.62 -9.27 2.73
CA MET A 88 -10.31 -10.70 2.88
C MET A 88 -10.91 -11.56 1.75
N CYS A 89 -12.13 -11.23 1.29
CA CYS A 89 -12.73 -11.86 0.11
C CYS A 89 -11.94 -11.55 -1.18
N GLN A 90 -11.51 -10.30 -1.38
CA GLN A 90 -10.67 -9.92 -2.52
C GLN A 90 -9.34 -10.67 -2.51
N VAL A 91 -8.69 -10.73 -1.36
CA VAL A 91 -7.43 -11.45 -1.16
C VAL A 91 -7.57 -12.94 -1.38
N ALA A 92 -8.67 -13.57 -0.94
CA ALA A 92 -8.94 -14.98 -1.22
C ALA A 92 -9.05 -15.25 -2.72
N SER A 93 -9.81 -14.42 -3.45
CA SER A 93 -9.97 -14.51 -4.91
C SER A 93 -8.64 -14.32 -5.66
N LEU A 94 -7.87 -13.29 -5.30
CA LEU A 94 -6.55 -13.05 -5.91
C LEU A 94 -5.52 -14.11 -5.53
N GLY A 95 -5.63 -14.68 -4.32
CA GLY A 95 -4.82 -15.83 -3.90
C GLY A 95 -5.07 -17.05 -4.77
N GLU A 96 -6.34 -17.34 -5.11
CA GLU A 96 -6.66 -18.43 -6.04
C GLU A 96 -6.01 -18.20 -7.41
N LEU A 97 -6.15 -16.99 -7.97
CA LEU A 97 -5.53 -16.62 -9.25
C LEU A 97 -3.99 -16.72 -9.20
N ALA A 98 -3.38 -16.27 -8.10
CA ALA A 98 -1.93 -16.39 -7.87
C ALA A 98 -1.46 -17.84 -7.77
N SER A 99 -2.29 -18.76 -7.27
CA SER A 99 -1.95 -20.18 -7.22
C SER A 99 -1.92 -20.83 -8.60
N ILE A 100 -2.76 -20.35 -9.53
CA ILE A 100 -2.85 -20.85 -10.90
C ILE A 100 -1.67 -20.33 -11.73
N ARG A 101 -1.50 -19.00 -11.77
CA ARG A 101 -0.46 -18.30 -12.56
C ARG A 101 0.24 -17.22 -11.74
N PRO A 102 1.27 -17.57 -10.96
CA PRO A 102 2.08 -16.60 -10.23
C PRO A 102 3.13 -15.98 -11.16
N ILE A 103 2.78 -14.86 -11.80
CA ILE A 103 3.63 -14.12 -12.75
C ILE A 103 3.74 -12.68 -12.24
N ALA A 104 4.87 -12.00 -12.42
CA ALA A 104 4.96 -10.59 -12.06
C ALA A 104 4.00 -9.77 -12.95
N GLY A 105 3.30 -8.80 -12.36
CA GLY A 105 2.26 -8.06 -13.11
C GLY A 105 1.02 -8.90 -13.43
N ALA A 106 0.77 -9.93 -12.63
CA ALA A 106 -0.25 -10.95 -12.88
C ALA A 106 -1.64 -10.40 -13.26
N GLN A 107 -2.04 -9.24 -12.73
CA GLN A 107 -3.37 -8.67 -12.99
C GLN A 107 -3.67 -8.46 -14.47
N TYR A 108 -2.76 -7.90 -15.26
CA TYR A 108 -3.02 -7.68 -16.70
C TYR A 108 -3.05 -9.01 -17.46
N HIS A 109 -2.21 -9.97 -17.06
CA HIS A 109 -2.20 -11.31 -17.63
C HIS A 109 -3.49 -12.07 -17.32
N TRP A 110 -3.94 -12.05 -16.06
CA TRP A 110 -5.19 -12.66 -15.63
C TRP A 110 -6.38 -12.03 -16.35
N THR A 111 -6.43 -10.70 -16.47
CA THR A 111 -7.49 -10.03 -17.23
C THR A 111 -7.50 -10.48 -18.69
N PHE A 112 -6.33 -10.62 -19.34
CA PHE A 112 -6.28 -11.09 -20.72
C PHE A 112 -6.74 -12.55 -20.87
N ASP A 113 -6.38 -13.41 -19.92
CA ASP A 113 -6.67 -14.85 -19.94
C ASP A 113 -8.14 -15.16 -19.62
N PHE A 114 -8.73 -14.44 -18.67
CA PHE A 114 -10.09 -14.71 -18.17
C PHE A 114 -11.17 -13.83 -18.80
N ALA A 115 -10.82 -12.72 -19.46
CA ALA A 115 -11.80 -11.88 -20.12
C ALA A 115 -12.40 -12.55 -21.38
N PRO A 116 -13.66 -12.24 -21.74
CA PRO A 116 -14.27 -12.69 -22.98
C PRO A 116 -13.42 -12.33 -24.21
N VAL A 117 -13.29 -13.27 -25.16
CA VAL A 117 -12.40 -13.14 -26.33
C VAL A 117 -12.67 -11.88 -27.14
N SER A 118 -13.92 -11.42 -27.20
CA SER A 118 -14.33 -10.21 -27.91
C SER A 118 -13.71 -8.93 -27.32
N ASN A 119 -13.57 -8.86 -25.99
CA ASN A 119 -13.25 -7.61 -25.29
C ASN A 119 -11.92 -7.68 -24.52
N ARG A 120 -11.23 -8.83 -24.48
CA ARG A 120 -10.02 -9.04 -23.67
C ARG A 120 -8.94 -7.99 -23.86
N ARG A 121 -8.71 -7.50 -25.09
CA ARG A 121 -7.69 -6.48 -25.37
C ARG A 121 -8.03 -5.15 -24.71
N PHE A 122 -9.29 -4.72 -24.84
CA PHE A 122 -9.78 -3.48 -24.24
C PHE A 122 -9.78 -3.58 -22.71
N LEU A 123 -10.30 -4.66 -22.14
CA LEU A 123 -10.33 -4.87 -20.69
C LEU A 123 -8.92 -4.94 -20.09
N THR A 124 -7.98 -5.58 -20.76
CA THR A 124 -6.56 -5.63 -20.33
C THR A 124 -5.93 -4.24 -20.37
N TRP A 125 -6.23 -3.45 -21.41
CA TRP A 125 -5.73 -2.07 -21.51
C TRP A 125 -6.30 -1.17 -20.40
N ILE A 126 -7.61 -1.25 -20.13
CA ILE A 126 -8.24 -0.54 -19.02
C ILE A 126 -7.64 -0.97 -17.68
N GLN A 127 -7.44 -2.27 -17.47
CA GLN A 127 -6.81 -2.77 -16.25
C GLN A 127 -5.43 -2.15 -16.03
N GLY A 128 -4.59 -2.10 -17.06
CA GLY A 128 -3.27 -1.47 -16.98
C GLY A 128 -3.33 0.01 -16.58
N TRP A 129 -4.26 0.78 -17.15
CA TRP A 129 -4.45 2.19 -16.79
C TRP A 129 -4.98 2.36 -15.36
N VAL A 130 -5.93 1.53 -14.94
CA VAL A 130 -6.48 1.58 -13.58
C VAL A 130 -5.38 1.30 -12.55
N THR A 131 -4.55 0.27 -12.79
CA THR A 131 -3.40 -0.03 -11.92
C THR A 131 -2.41 1.13 -11.90
N TRP A 132 -2.05 1.71 -13.06
CA TRP A 132 -1.11 2.83 -13.14
C TRP A 132 -1.60 4.08 -12.40
N ILE A 133 -2.85 4.49 -12.62
CA ILE A 133 -3.47 5.62 -11.91
C ILE A 133 -3.55 5.30 -10.40
N GLY A 134 -3.87 4.06 -10.03
CA GLY A 134 -3.90 3.60 -8.65
C GLY A 134 -2.57 3.77 -7.92
N TYR A 135 -1.45 3.44 -8.57
CA TYR A 135 -0.11 3.66 -8.01
C TYR A 135 0.26 5.14 -7.89
N ILE A 136 -0.13 5.97 -8.86
CA ILE A 136 0.08 7.43 -8.77
C ILE A 136 -0.72 8.03 -7.61
N ALA A 137 -1.99 7.65 -7.49
CA ALA A 137 -2.86 8.11 -6.41
C ALA A 137 -2.35 7.64 -5.03
N THR A 138 -1.88 6.39 -4.95
CA THR A 138 -1.26 5.85 -3.72
C THR A 138 -0.03 6.66 -3.33
N LEU A 139 0.88 6.95 -4.27
CA LEU A 139 2.06 7.77 -4.01
C LEU A 139 1.66 9.17 -3.50
N ALA A 140 0.69 9.82 -4.15
CA ALA A 140 0.19 11.11 -3.71
C ALA A 140 -0.42 11.06 -2.30
N GLY A 141 -1.16 9.99 -1.97
CA GLY A 141 -1.72 9.75 -0.64
C GLY A 141 -0.63 9.58 0.43
N CYS A 142 0.40 8.78 0.16
CA CYS A 142 1.53 8.59 1.07
C CYS A 142 2.31 9.88 1.32
N LEU A 143 2.53 10.68 0.27
CA LEU A 143 3.17 11.99 0.38
C LEU A 143 2.33 12.95 1.22
N ASN A 144 1.02 13.01 0.98
CA ASN A 144 0.10 13.84 1.75
C ASN A 144 0.12 13.46 3.24
N GLN A 145 0.07 12.15 3.55
CA GLN A 145 0.16 11.66 4.93
C GLN A 145 1.48 12.06 5.60
N THR A 146 2.61 11.95 4.87
CA THR A 146 3.93 12.33 5.36
C THR A 146 4.01 13.82 5.65
N THR A 147 3.52 14.65 4.71
CA THR A 147 3.46 16.10 4.88
C THR A 147 2.61 16.48 6.11
N ALA A 148 1.43 15.89 6.26
CA ALA A 148 0.57 16.14 7.41
C ALA A 148 1.24 15.79 8.75
N MET A 149 2.03 14.71 8.79
CA MET A 149 2.81 14.35 9.98
C MET A 149 3.93 15.36 10.26
N VAL A 150 4.66 15.82 9.23
CA VAL A 150 5.71 16.84 9.37
C VAL A 150 5.12 18.15 9.88
N GLU A 151 4.03 18.62 9.27
CA GLU A 151 3.35 19.84 9.70
C GLU A 151 2.79 19.71 11.13
N GLY A 152 2.26 18.54 11.49
CA GLY A 152 1.81 18.24 12.86
C GLY A 152 2.94 18.34 13.89
N LEU A 153 4.14 17.86 13.54
CA LEU A 153 5.33 18.01 14.40
C LEU A 153 5.79 19.47 14.52
N VAL A 154 5.69 20.24 13.44
CA VAL A 154 6.01 21.69 13.46
C VAL A 154 5.03 22.42 14.37
N GLN A 155 3.73 22.16 14.26
CA GLN A 155 2.71 22.75 15.14
C GLN A 155 2.88 22.37 16.60
N LEU A 156 3.29 21.13 16.88
CA LEU A 156 3.55 20.68 18.25
C LEU A 156 4.68 21.49 18.91
N ARG A 157 5.69 21.89 18.14
CA ARG A 157 6.79 22.75 18.60
C ARG A 157 6.38 24.23 18.65
N ASN A 158 5.73 24.72 17.60
CA ASN A 158 5.34 26.11 17.45
C ASN A 158 3.83 26.21 17.26
N THR A 159 3.11 26.51 18.34
CA THR A 159 1.64 26.56 18.36
C THR A 159 1.05 27.71 17.55
N GLU A 160 1.84 28.72 17.17
CA GLU A 160 1.39 29.82 16.30
C GLU A 160 1.50 29.48 14.81
N TYR A 161 2.16 28.38 14.46
CA TYR A 161 2.33 27.98 13.07
C TYR A 161 0.99 27.53 12.45
N GLN A 162 0.57 28.23 11.40
CA GLN A 162 -0.59 27.83 10.62
C GLN A 162 -0.18 26.97 9.42
N MET A 163 -0.87 25.84 9.26
CA MET A 163 -0.80 24.99 8.07
C MET A 163 -1.50 25.72 6.90
N ILE A 164 -0.72 26.44 6.10
CA ILE A 164 -1.21 27.15 4.92
C ILE A 164 -0.89 26.29 3.70
N GLY A 165 -1.81 26.23 2.72
CA GLY A 165 -1.68 25.29 1.58
C GLY A 165 -0.38 25.38 0.78
N TRP A 166 0.29 26.54 0.72
CA TRP A 166 1.59 26.65 0.05
C TRP A 166 2.73 26.00 0.85
N HIS A 167 2.67 26.01 2.19
CA HIS A 167 3.60 25.24 3.04
C HIS A 167 3.47 23.75 2.73
N THR A 168 2.24 23.24 2.75
CA THR A 168 1.91 21.83 2.48
C THR A 168 2.41 21.43 1.10
N THR A 169 2.20 22.29 0.08
CA THR A 169 2.66 22.04 -1.29
C THR A 169 4.19 21.96 -1.36
N LEU A 170 4.92 22.90 -0.74
CA LEU A 170 6.38 22.90 -0.78
C LEU A 170 6.99 21.69 -0.04
N ILE A 171 6.44 21.33 1.12
CA ILE A 171 6.89 20.14 1.87
C ILE A 171 6.63 18.88 1.04
N THR A 172 5.47 18.79 0.40
CA THR A 172 5.10 17.65 -0.46
C THR A 172 6.03 17.54 -1.66
N VAL A 173 6.26 18.63 -2.39
CA VAL A 173 7.18 18.66 -3.55
C VAL A 173 8.61 18.36 -3.12
N GLY A 174 9.07 18.93 -2.01
CA GLY A 174 10.40 18.67 -1.46
C GLY A 174 10.60 17.20 -1.08
N THR A 175 9.60 16.58 -0.44
CA THR A 175 9.61 15.15 -0.08
C THR A 175 9.61 14.27 -1.33
N LEU A 176 8.80 14.61 -2.35
CA LEU A 176 8.78 13.91 -3.62
C LEU A 176 10.14 13.97 -4.34
N LEU A 177 10.74 15.16 -4.43
CA LEU A 177 12.06 15.35 -5.03
C LEU A 177 13.12 14.54 -4.28
N PHE A 178 13.11 14.58 -2.95
CA PHE A 178 14.04 13.79 -2.13
C PHE A 178 13.91 12.28 -2.40
N LEU A 179 12.69 11.74 -2.37
CA LEU A 179 12.45 10.32 -2.66
C LEU A 179 12.83 9.95 -4.10
N THR A 180 12.63 10.87 -5.05
CA THR A 180 13.05 10.68 -6.45
C THR A 180 14.57 10.60 -6.57
N LEU A 181 15.32 11.50 -5.90
CA LEU A 181 16.78 11.48 -5.90
C LEU A 181 17.33 10.22 -5.22
N VAL A 182 16.72 9.77 -4.12
CA VAL A 182 17.10 8.51 -3.47
C VAL A 182 16.90 7.33 -4.41
N ASN A 183 15.77 7.26 -5.11
CA ASN A 183 15.52 6.20 -6.10
C ASN A 183 16.48 6.25 -7.29
N MET A 184 16.88 7.45 -7.73
CA MET A 184 17.77 7.62 -8.88
C MET A 184 19.24 7.32 -8.54
N TYR A 185 19.73 7.74 -7.37
CA TYR A 185 21.16 7.72 -7.05
C TYR A 185 21.55 6.77 -5.92
N ALA A 186 20.60 6.38 -5.06
CA ALA A 186 20.87 5.62 -3.84
C ALA A 186 20.01 4.34 -3.76
N PHE A 187 19.60 3.78 -4.91
CA PHE A 187 18.84 2.53 -4.98
C PHE A 187 19.43 1.37 -4.13
N PRO A 188 20.76 1.17 -4.04
CA PRO A 188 21.32 0.13 -3.18
C PRO A 188 21.04 0.30 -1.68
N LEU A 189 20.64 1.50 -1.23
CA LEU A 189 20.25 1.77 0.16
C LEU A 189 18.80 1.39 0.44
N VAL A 190 17.95 1.30 -0.59
CA VAL A 190 16.50 1.04 -0.44
C VAL A 190 16.22 -0.25 0.35
N PRO A 191 16.88 -1.39 0.07
CA PRO A 191 16.64 -2.61 0.86
C PRO A 191 17.00 -2.47 2.35
N TRP A 192 17.97 -1.62 2.69
CA TRP A 192 18.33 -1.35 4.09
C TRP A 192 17.29 -0.49 4.79
N PHE A 193 16.74 0.51 4.09
CA PHE A 193 15.62 1.30 4.59
C PHE A 193 14.37 0.46 4.79
N GLU A 194 14.07 -0.45 3.86
CA GLU A 194 12.95 -1.40 3.99
C GLU A 194 13.12 -2.30 5.21
N LEU A 195 14.34 -2.83 5.42
CA LEU A 195 14.63 -3.67 6.59
C LEU A 195 14.47 -2.90 7.91
N LEU A 196 15.04 -1.69 7.98
CA LEU A 196 14.89 -0.82 9.15
C LEU A 196 13.43 -0.43 9.40
N SER A 197 12.71 -0.06 8.34
CA SER A 197 11.27 0.25 8.38
C SER A 197 10.48 -0.95 8.93
N GLY A 198 10.81 -2.17 8.53
CA GLY A 198 10.16 -3.37 9.04
C GLY A 198 10.35 -3.58 10.54
N PHE A 199 11.59 -3.45 11.04
CA PHE A 199 11.86 -3.53 12.48
C PHE A 199 11.16 -2.41 13.27
N LEU A 200 11.20 -1.18 12.76
CA LEU A 200 10.52 -0.05 13.38
C LEU A 200 9.01 -0.21 13.37
N ASN A 201 8.42 -0.73 12.29
CA ASN A 201 6.99 -0.93 12.17
C ASN A 201 6.47 -1.86 13.27
N LEU A 202 7.10 -3.02 13.48
CA LEU A 202 6.69 -3.96 14.53
C LEU A 202 7.03 -3.44 15.93
N GLY A 203 8.21 -2.85 16.12
CA GLY A 203 8.64 -2.33 17.42
C GLY A 203 7.79 -1.15 17.89
N LEU A 204 7.53 -0.19 16.99
CA LEU A 204 6.72 0.99 17.29
C LEU A 204 5.24 0.62 17.47
N PHE A 205 4.72 -0.42 16.82
CA PHE A 205 3.37 -0.91 17.10
C PHE A 205 3.23 -1.29 18.58
N VAL A 206 4.15 -2.10 19.11
CA VAL A 206 4.11 -2.53 20.52
C VAL A 206 4.24 -1.34 21.45
N VAL A 207 5.19 -0.44 21.18
CA VAL A 207 5.39 0.79 21.97
C VAL A 207 4.13 1.66 21.95
N TYR A 208 3.53 1.85 20.78
CA TYR A 208 2.35 2.68 20.59
C TYR A 208 1.16 2.17 21.41
N ILE A 209 0.86 0.87 21.31
CA ILE A 209 -0.21 0.24 22.10
C ILE A 209 0.11 0.31 23.59
N ALA A 210 1.34 0.00 24.01
CA ALA A 210 1.72 0.04 25.41
C ALA A 210 1.58 1.45 26.02
N VAL A 211 2.04 2.49 25.31
CA VAL A 211 1.95 3.88 25.76
C VAL A 211 0.50 4.34 25.87
N LEU A 212 -0.32 4.10 24.83
CA LEU A 212 -1.73 4.48 24.90
C LEU A 212 -2.47 3.73 26.00
N PHE A 213 -2.17 2.45 26.20
CA PHE A 213 -2.81 1.71 27.29
C PHE A 213 -2.37 2.15 28.68
N ALA A 214 -1.11 2.54 28.85
CA ALA A 214 -0.57 2.95 30.14
C ALA A 214 -0.96 4.39 30.51
N MET A 215 -1.03 5.29 29.53
CA MET A 215 -1.10 6.73 29.78
C MET A 215 -2.43 7.39 29.36
N SER A 216 -3.22 6.77 28.49
CA SER A 216 -4.45 7.38 28.02
C SER A 216 -5.59 7.21 29.02
N PRO A 217 -6.45 8.23 29.24
CA PRO A 217 -7.72 8.04 29.93
C PRO A 217 -8.59 7.01 29.17
N ARG A 218 -9.72 6.60 29.74
CA ARG A 218 -10.56 5.55 29.14
C ARG A 218 -11.98 6.03 28.91
N ASN A 219 -12.44 5.89 27.68
CA ASN A 219 -13.85 6.03 27.34
C ASN A 219 -14.66 4.86 27.90
N THR A 220 -15.94 5.11 28.16
CA THR A 220 -16.88 4.03 28.48
C THR A 220 -17.24 3.25 27.22
N GLY A 221 -17.70 2.00 27.38
CA GLY A 221 -18.04 1.14 26.23
C GLY A 221 -19.13 1.69 25.30
N ALA A 222 -19.91 2.68 25.76
CA ALA A 222 -20.93 3.34 24.95
C ALA A 222 -20.35 4.11 23.75
N ILE A 223 -19.07 4.49 23.79
CA ILE A 223 -18.40 5.22 22.70
C ILE A 223 -18.50 4.49 21.35
N PHE A 224 -18.50 3.15 21.34
CA PHE A 224 -18.59 2.35 20.12
C PHE A 224 -19.94 2.47 19.40
N LEU A 225 -20.95 3.02 20.07
CA LEU A 225 -22.29 3.25 19.52
C LEU A 225 -22.56 4.75 19.32
N GLU A 226 -21.56 5.61 19.54
CA GLU A 226 -21.70 7.05 19.36
C GLU A 226 -21.55 7.41 17.88
N GLU A 227 -22.60 8.02 17.34
CA GLU A 227 -22.67 8.54 15.98
C GLU A 227 -22.33 10.03 16.00
N ASP A 228 -21.43 10.46 15.11
CA ASP A 228 -21.10 11.88 14.92
C ASP A 228 -20.98 12.17 13.43
N VAL A 229 -21.72 13.19 12.96
CA VAL A 229 -21.69 13.67 11.56
C VAL A 229 -21.40 15.16 11.59
N SER A 230 -20.14 15.49 11.89
CA SER A 230 -19.62 16.86 11.82
C SER A 230 -19.17 17.27 10.41
N SER A 231 -19.27 16.36 9.45
CA SER A 231 -18.94 16.53 8.03
C SER A 231 -19.92 17.38 7.22
N GLY A 232 -21.11 17.67 7.77
CA GLY A 232 -22.14 18.47 7.10
C GLY A 232 -23.09 17.68 6.17
N TRP A 233 -23.06 16.35 6.22
CA TRP A 233 -24.05 15.50 5.56
C TRP A 233 -25.36 15.43 6.36
N ASP A 234 -26.50 15.56 5.69
CA ASP A 234 -27.82 15.49 6.34
C ASP A 234 -28.19 14.09 6.83
N SER A 235 -27.56 13.05 6.25
CA SER A 235 -27.85 11.65 6.54
C SER A 235 -26.60 10.90 6.98
N TYR A 236 -26.75 10.08 8.01
CA TYR A 236 -25.68 9.27 8.59
C TYR A 236 -25.09 8.27 7.57
N PHE A 237 -25.93 7.62 6.77
CA PHE A 237 -25.48 6.54 5.89
C PHE A 237 -24.48 7.01 4.81
N PRO A 238 -24.77 8.05 4.00
CA PRO A 238 -23.78 8.59 3.05
C PRO A 238 -22.50 9.06 3.73
N ALA A 239 -22.61 9.68 4.90
CA ALA A 239 -21.48 10.19 5.65
C ALA A 239 -20.54 9.03 6.07
N VAL A 240 -21.08 7.97 6.69
CA VAL A 240 -20.30 6.78 7.06
C VAL A 240 -19.63 6.11 5.85
N ASN A 241 -20.29 6.05 4.69
CA ASN A 241 -19.69 5.48 3.48
C ASN A 241 -18.49 6.30 2.97
N ILE A 242 -18.53 7.62 3.11
CA ILE A 242 -17.38 8.49 2.79
C ILE A 242 -16.28 8.29 3.84
N GLY A 243 -16.65 8.19 5.11
CA GLY A 243 -15.71 7.83 6.18
C GLY A 243 -15.03 6.48 5.94
N ALA A 244 -15.75 5.49 5.39
CA ALA A 244 -15.24 4.15 5.09
C ALA A 244 -14.10 4.14 4.05
N LEU A 245 -13.98 5.17 3.21
CA LEU A 245 -12.86 5.33 2.28
C LEU A 245 -11.52 5.36 3.01
N SER A 246 -11.48 5.95 4.22
CA SER A 246 -10.27 5.95 5.07
C SER A 246 -9.86 4.53 5.48
N ASN A 247 -10.84 3.67 5.77
CA ASN A 247 -10.60 2.26 6.11
C ASN A 247 -10.18 1.45 4.87
N ILE A 248 -10.72 1.75 3.69
CA ILE A 248 -10.31 1.11 2.43
C ILE A 248 -8.85 1.44 2.13
N PHE A 249 -8.44 2.69 2.33
CA PHE A 249 -7.07 3.14 2.09
C PHE A 249 -6.04 2.35 2.91
N LEU A 250 -6.41 1.88 4.12
CA LEU A 250 -5.53 1.07 4.97
C LEU A 250 -5.02 -0.19 4.28
N PHE A 251 -5.81 -0.78 3.38
CA PHE A 251 -5.48 -2.05 2.73
C PHE A 251 -4.96 -1.88 1.30
N VAL A 252 -4.77 -0.64 0.82
CA VAL A 252 -4.26 -0.40 -0.54
C VAL A 252 -2.80 -0.87 -0.64
N GLY A 253 -2.52 -1.70 -1.64
CA GLY A 253 -1.17 -2.22 -1.92
C GLY A 253 -0.91 -3.65 -1.44
N PHE A 254 -1.93 -4.40 -0.99
CA PHE A 254 -1.79 -5.82 -0.63
C PHE A 254 -1.22 -6.67 -1.78
N GLU A 255 -1.44 -6.23 -3.03
CA GLU A 255 -0.99 -6.92 -4.25
C GLU A 255 0.53 -6.90 -4.48
N SER A 256 1.28 -6.11 -3.70
CA SER A 256 2.75 -6.03 -3.75
C SER A 256 3.42 -7.41 -3.73
N VAL A 257 2.88 -8.36 -2.95
CA VAL A 257 3.36 -9.75 -2.85
C VAL A 257 3.23 -10.51 -4.17
N ILE A 258 2.20 -10.21 -4.95
CA ILE A 258 1.95 -10.85 -6.25
C ILE A 258 3.03 -10.42 -7.25
N HIS A 259 3.46 -9.16 -7.21
CA HIS A 259 4.53 -8.66 -8.08
C HIS A 259 5.89 -9.31 -7.79
N MET A 260 6.10 -9.80 -6.56
CA MET A 260 7.31 -10.53 -6.13
C MET A 260 7.26 -12.04 -6.45
N ALA A 261 6.24 -12.50 -7.20
CA ALA A 261 6.06 -13.91 -7.51
C ALA A 261 7.27 -14.54 -8.23
N GLU A 262 7.92 -13.83 -9.15
CA GLU A 262 9.03 -14.37 -9.93
C GLU A 262 10.30 -14.58 -9.09
N GLU A 263 10.49 -13.73 -8.08
CA GLU A 263 11.60 -13.77 -7.12
C GLU A 263 11.36 -14.75 -5.97
N THR A 264 10.25 -15.48 -5.98
CA THR A 264 9.81 -16.33 -4.89
C THR A 264 10.08 -17.82 -5.16
N ARG A 265 10.48 -18.55 -4.11
CA ARG A 265 10.57 -20.02 -4.13
C ARG A 265 9.18 -20.64 -4.00
N GLU A 266 8.83 -21.55 -4.90
CA GLU A 266 7.48 -22.18 -4.98
C GLU A 266 6.31 -21.17 -4.99
N PRO A 267 6.28 -20.24 -5.97
CA PRO A 267 5.38 -19.09 -5.89
C PRO A 267 3.89 -19.47 -5.94
N LYS A 268 3.53 -20.61 -6.57
CA LYS A 268 2.14 -21.14 -6.58
C LYS A 268 1.58 -21.45 -5.18
N LYS A 269 2.43 -21.71 -4.20
CA LYS A 269 2.03 -21.97 -2.80
C LYS A 269 2.41 -20.81 -1.89
N ALA A 270 3.58 -20.22 -2.08
CA ALA A 270 4.12 -19.20 -1.21
C ALA A 270 3.38 -17.87 -1.32
N VAL A 271 3.11 -17.39 -2.55
CA VAL A 271 2.42 -16.12 -2.80
C VAL A 271 1.00 -16.10 -2.22
N PRO A 272 0.11 -17.06 -2.52
CA PRO A 272 -1.26 -17.02 -1.99
C PRO A 272 -1.31 -17.14 -0.46
N ARG A 273 -0.44 -17.97 0.14
CA ARG A 273 -0.36 -18.08 1.60
C ARG A 273 0.16 -16.80 2.23
N ALA A 274 1.23 -16.23 1.68
CA ALA A 274 1.79 -14.97 2.17
C ALA A 274 0.77 -13.85 2.08
N LEU A 275 0.09 -13.70 0.93
CA LEU A 275 -0.94 -12.70 0.69
C LEU A 275 -2.11 -12.81 1.69
N PHE A 276 -2.66 -14.01 1.90
CA PHE A 276 -3.80 -14.18 2.82
C PHE A 276 -3.41 -13.90 4.27
N TRP A 277 -2.32 -14.52 4.74
CA TRP A 277 -1.93 -14.41 6.15
C TRP A 277 -1.38 -13.03 6.49
N SER A 278 -0.67 -12.36 5.59
CA SER A 278 -0.15 -11.02 5.85
C SER A 278 -1.29 -10.02 6.00
N ILE A 279 -2.29 -10.04 5.13
CA ILE A 279 -3.43 -9.13 5.20
C ILE A 279 -4.31 -9.42 6.41
N PHE A 280 -4.49 -10.69 6.76
CA PHE A 280 -5.16 -11.06 8.00
C PHE A 280 -4.43 -10.49 9.22
N ALA A 281 -3.11 -10.68 9.32
CA ALA A 281 -2.30 -10.17 10.43
C ALA A 281 -2.29 -8.62 10.48
N SER A 282 -2.10 -7.96 9.34
CA SER A 282 -2.20 -6.50 9.17
C SER A 282 -3.57 -5.97 9.60
N GLY A 283 -4.64 -6.66 9.22
CA GLY A 283 -6.00 -6.32 9.63
C GLY A 283 -6.19 -6.45 11.14
N VAL A 284 -5.75 -7.56 11.74
CA VAL A 284 -5.82 -7.71 13.21
C VAL A 284 -5.05 -6.60 13.92
N MET A 285 -3.85 -6.24 13.46
CA MET A 285 -3.08 -5.12 14.02
C MET A 285 -3.83 -3.78 13.88
N ALA A 286 -4.39 -3.49 12.71
CA ALA A 286 -5.18 -2.29 12.48
C ALA A 286 -6.45 -2.25 13.37
N LEU A 287 -7.13 -3.38 13.55
CA LEU A 287 -8.30 -3.49 14.43
C LEU A 287 -7.93 -3.20 15.89
N ILE A 288 -6.80 -3.76 16.37
CA ILE A 288 -6.29 -3.48 17.72
C ILE A 288 -6.02 -1.98 17.87
N THR A 289 -5.34 -1.35 16.90
CA THR A 289 -5.07 0.09 16.94
C THR A 289 -6.34 0.92 16.89
N LEU A 290 -7.31 0.57 16.05
CA LEU A 290 -8.59 1.26 15.93
C LEU A 290 -9.36 1.20 17.26
N ILE A 291 -9.49 0.01 17.86
CA ILE A 291 -10.12 -0.16 19.18
C ILE A 291 -9.39 0.65 20.23
N THR A 292 -8.05 0.62 20.21
CA THR A 292 -7.22 1.40 21.15
C THR A 292 -7.52 2.89 21.04
N LEU A 293 -7.57 3.41 19.81
CA LEU A 293 -7.83 4.81 19.50
C LEU A 293 -9.25 5.25 19.89
N ILE A 294 -10.26 4.40 19.69
CA ILE A 294 -11.63 4.68 20.11
C ILE A 294 -11.75 4.69 21.65
N VAL A 295 -11.06 3.77 22.33
CA VAL A 295 -11.09 3.67 23.79
C VAL A 295 -10.28 4.79 24.45
N SER A 296 -9.21 5.28 23.82
CA SER A 296 -8.45 6.44 24.27
C SER A 296 -9.16 7.75 23.91
N PRO A 297 -9.69 8.54 24.86
CA PRO A 297 -10.40 9.77 24.57
C PRO A 297 -9.53 10.84 23.89
N ARG A 298 -10.23 11.77 23.24
CA ARG A 298 -9.72 13.07 22.78
C ARG A 298 -8.97 13.78 23.92
N CYS A 299 -7.79 14.32 23.65
CA CYS A 299 -7.03 15.21 24.55
C CYS A 299 -7.69 16.58 24.82
N GLU A 300 -9.02 16.72 24.74
CA GLU A 300 -9.71 17.99 25.01
C GLU A 300 -9.96 18.24 26.51
N THR A 301 -9.81 17.22 27.36
CA THR A 301 -10.02 17.35 28.82
C THR A 301 -8.75 17.67 29.63
N VAL A 302 -7.59 17.90 29.00
CA VAL A 302 -6.35 18.26 29.73
C VAL A 302 -6.06 19.77 29.75
N ARG A 303 -6.84 20.61 29.06
CA ARG A 303 -6.56 22.06 28.99
C ARG A 303 -7.81 22.95 29.10
N LYS A 304 -8.56 22.82 30.19
CA LYS A 304 -9.45 23.89 30.67
C LYS A 304 -9.03 24.53 32.00
N ASP A 305 -8.03 23.95 32.69
CA ASP A 305 -7.71 24.38 34.07
C ASP A 305 -6.37 25.14 34.19
N ARG A 306 -5.79 25.57 33.07
CA ARG A 306 -4.60 26.45 33.05
C ARG A 306 -4.74 27.50 31.95
N TRP A 307 -5.61 28.48 32.18
CA TRP A 307 -5.45 29.90 31.88
C TRP A 307 -6.41 30.69 32.76
#